data_AF-A0A9N8F3X3-F1
#
_entry.id   AF-A0A9N8F3X3-F1
#
_cell.length_a   1.000
_cell.length_b   1.000
_cell.length_c   1.000
_cell.angle_alpha   90.00
_cell.angle_beta   90.00
_cell.angle_gamma   90.00
#
_symmetry.space_group_name_H-M   'P 1'
#
loop_
_entity.id
_entity.type
_entity.pdbx_description
1 polymer ?
#
loop_
_entity_poly.entity_id
_entity_poly.type
_entity_poly.pdbx_seq_one_letter_code
_entity_poly.pdbx_strand_id
1 'polypeptide(L)'
;MAAIPLFHLGGESANEVSSDEEGTDPGWAKHPARAVLKAGFEDGTIPLDYSKTIRPRGVFDMFEDHPAFANMPYGDTFTRRLRDLRKQVGGRVDRAAEDQLAFDTFRKNTPKKTHNSKGEPRWEGSDAELWLKQDVADGLHKGVKPKDLHQTRQAYLEFGLKVFRGHINQEVRLRKLHNYLEDKGKAAMSEPRSDNDASDDSSESNE
;
A
#
# COMPACT_ATOMS: atom_id res chain seq x y z
N MET A 1 41.76 19.62 -35.61
CA MET A 1 42.52 19.15 -34.43
C MET A 1 42.12 20.01 -33.25
N ALA A 2 41.31 19.47 -32.33
CA ALA A 2 40.96 20.14 -31.08
C ALA A 2 41.02 19.08 -29.97
N ALA A 3 41.87 19.34 -28.98
CA ALA A 3 42.21 18.42 -27.90
C ALA A 3 41.09 18.39 -26.83
N ILE A 4 40.69 17.20 -26.44
CA ILE A 4 39.79 16.93 -25.31
C ILE A 4 40.66 16.84 -24.04
N PRO A 5 40.37 17.58 -22.96
CA PRO A 5 41.11 17.39 -21.72
C PRO A 5 40.62 16.16 -20.97
N LEU A 6 41.56 15.26 -20.71
CA LEU A 6 41.46 14.04 -19.91
C LEU A 6 41.20 14.41 -18.44
N PHE A 7 39.96 14.23 -17.98
CA PHE A 7 39.62 14.40 -16.57
C PHE A 7 40.08 13.18 -15.77
N HIS A 8 40.94 13.45 -14.79
CA HIS A 8 41.56 12.52 -13.87
C HIS A 8 40.52 11.94 -12.90
N LEU A 9 40.24 10.64 -13.04
CA LEU A 9 39.53 9.83 -12.04
C LEU A 9 40.57 9.32 -11.02
N GLY A 10 40.45 9.76 -9.77
CA GLY A 10 41.28 9.29 -8.69
C GLY A 10 40.89 9.94 -7.36
N GLY A 11 40.12 9.22 -6.55
CA GLY A 11 39.71 9.68 -5.22
C GLY A 11 38.52 8.92 -4.65
N GLU A 12 38.58 7.59 -4.64
CA GLU A 12 37.69 6.73 -3.87
C GLU A 12 37.94 7.00 -2.38
N SER A 13 37.17 7.93 -1.81
CA SER A 13 37.08 8.09 -0.36
C SER A 13 36.24 6.93 0.16
N ALA A 14 36.91 5.99 0.81
CA ALA A 14 36.29 4.92 1.58
C ALA A 14 35.27 5.51 2.55
N ASN A 15 33.98 5.35 2.22
CA ASN A 15 32.89 5.59 3.13
C ASN A 15 32.82 4.35 4.03
N GLU A 16 33.43 4.44 5.20
CA GLU A 16 33.24 3.49 6.29
C GLU A 16 31.75 3.34 6.56
N VAL A 17 31.18 2.24 6.06
CA VAL A 17 29.89 1.73 6.51
C VAL A 17 30.12 1.22 7.92
N SER A 18 29.80 2.06 8.93
CA SER A 18 29.61 1.57 10.29
C SER A 18 28.35 0.72 10.30
N SER A 19 28.55 -0.59 10.15
CA SER A 19 27.55 -1.61 10.44
C SER A 19 27.40 -1.68 11.96
N ASP A 20 26.76 -0.67 12.54
CA ASP A 20 26.18 -0.78 13.88
C ASP A 20 24.87 -1.57 13.74
N GLU A 21 25.00 -2.89 13.70
CA GLU A 21 23.94 -3.84 14.07
C GLU A 21 23.65 -3.65 15.57
N GLU A 22 23.03 -2.52 15.93
CA GLU A 22 22.55 -2.27 17.28
C GLU A 22 21.26 -3.07 17.49
N GLY A 23 21.40 -4.15 18.27
CA GLY A 23 20.31 -5.00 18.73
C GLY A 23 19.13 -4.16 19.21
N THR A 24 18.03 -4.24 18.47
CA THR A 24 16.77 -3.65 18.89
C THR A 24 16.31 -4.46 20.10
N ASP A 25 16.42 -3.88 21.30
CA ASP A 25 15.83 -4.42 22.51
C ASP A 25 14.39 -4.88 22.19
N PRO A 26 14.07 -6.18 22.28
CA PRO A 26 12.76 -6.72 21.91
C PRO A 26 11.60 -6.01 22.63
N GLY A 27 11.87 -5.42 23.80
CA GLY A 27 10.93 -4.60 24.55
C GLY A 27 10.55 -3.30 23.83
N TRP A 28 11.49 -2.63 23.15
CA TRP A 28 11.21 -1.34 22.49
C TRP A 28 10.31 -1.47 21.26
N ALA A 29 10.52 -2.52 20.46
CA ALA A 29 9.73 -2.75 19.24
C ALA A 29 8.22 -2.83 19.53
N LYS A 30 7.85 -3.40 20.69
CA LYS A 30 6.49 -3.59 21.18
C LYS A 30 6.04 -2.55 22.21
N HIS A 31 6.88 -1.57 22.54
CA HIS A 31 6.59 -0.61 23.60
C HIS A 31 5.47 0.35 23.18
N PRO A 32 4.48 0.66 24.05
CA PRO A 32 3.35 1.54 23.69
C PRO A 32 3.81 2.96 23.34
N ALA A 33 4.80 3.53 24.04
CA ALA A 33 5.36 4.85 23.69
C ALA A 33 5.89 4.93 22.26
N ARG A 34 6.42 3.81 21.71
CA ARG A 34 6.90 3.78 20.32
C ARG A 34 5.76 4.04 19.33
N ALA A 35 4.59 3.45 19.58
CA ALA A 35 3.41 3.62 18.74
C ALA A 35 2.91 5.08 18.79
N VAL A 36 2.87 5.68 19.98
CA VAL A 36 2.46 7.09 20.16
C VAL A 36 3.42 8.05 19.46
N LEU A 37 4.73 7.90 19.65
CA LEU A 37 5.72 8.75 18.98
C LEU A 37 5.65 8.60 17.46
N LYS A 38 5.47 7.36 16.97
CA LYS A 38 5.33 7.10 15.54
C LYS A 38 4.07 7.77 14.97
N ALA A 39 2.94 7.65 15.66
CA ALA A 39 1.71 8.34 15.27
C ALA A 39 1.91 9.86 15.27
N GLY A 40 2.59 10.40 16.28
CA GLY A 40 2.95 11.82 16.36
C GLY A 40 3.82 12.33 15.20
N PHE A 41 4.66 11.48 14.62
CA PHE A 41 5.39 11.83 13.39
C PHE A 41 4.52 11.71 12.13
N GLU A 42 3.59 10.77 12.09
CA GLU A 42 2.70 10.52 10.95
C GLU A 42 1.58 11.57 10.85
N ASP A 43 1.07 12.06 11.98
CA ASP A 43 0.04 13.11 12.06
C ASP A 43 0.61 14.54 12.02
N GLY A 44 1.93 14.68 12.17
CA GLY A 44 2.65 15.96 12.14
C GLY A 44 2.68 16.71 13.47
N THR A 45 2.18 16.12 14.56
CA THR A 45 2.26 16.67 15.94
C THR A 45 3.73 16.84 16.36
N ILE A 46 4.59 15.89 15.98
CA ILE A 46 6.04 15.96 16.16
C ILE A 46 6.66 16.32 14.81
N PRO A 47 7.24 17.52 14.66
CA PRO A 47 7.91 17.90 13.42
C PRO A 47 9.10 16.97 13.10
N LEU A 48 9.30 16.62 11.83
CA LEU A 48 10.49 15.85 11.43
C LEU A 48 11.80 16.62 11.69
N ASP A 49 11.76 17.93 11.88
CA ASP A 49 12.88 18.78 12.29
C ASP A 49 12.83 19.16 13.78
N TYR A 50 12.15 18.38 14.63
CA TYR A 50 11.98 18.63 16.07
C TYR A 50 13.29 18.98 16.78
N SER A 51 14.44 18.45 16.33
CA SER A 51 15.75 18.77 16.92
C SER A 51 16.10 20.26 16.87
N LYS A 52 15.55 21.01 15.92
CA LYS A 52 15.78 22.46 15.77
C LYS A 52 14.65 23.30 16.38
N THR A 53 13.42 22.78 16.38
CA THR A 53 12.23 23.50 16.85
C THR A 53 12.02 23.32 18.35
N ILE A 54 11.60 22.14 18.79
CA ILE A 54 11.17 21.86 20.17
C ILE A 54 12.20 21.07 21.00
N ARG A 55 13.24 20.54 20.34
CA ARG A 55 14.28 19.64 20.89
C ARG A 55 13.70 18.35 21.47
N PRO A 56 14.54 17.33 21.78
CA PRO A 56 14.03 16.08 22.35
C PRO A 56 13.27 16.27 23.67
N ARG A 57 13.62 17.29 24.47
CA ARG A 57 12.94 17.57 25.73
C ARG A 57 11.51 18.06 25.51
N GLY A 58 11.29 19.00 24.59
CA GLY A 58 9.94 19.47 24.29
C GLY A 58 9.04 18.37 23.74
N VAL A 59 9.59 17.42 22.98
CA VAL A 59 8.83 16.23 22.56
C VAL A 59 8.44 15.36 23.76
N PHE A 60 9.33 15.18 24.74
CA PHE A 60 9.01 14.41 25.94
C PHE A 60 7.90 15.09 26.75
N ASP A 61 8.01 16.40 26.98
CA ASP A 61 7.05 17.17 27.76
C ASP A 61 5.63 17.14 27.15
N MET A 62 5.51 16.99 25.82
CA MET A 62 4.22 16.84 25.12
C MET A 62 3.50 15.52 25.43
N PHE A 63 4.22 14.48 25.83
CA PHE A 63 3.69 13.13 26.02
C PHE A 63 3.97 12.57 27.43
N GLU A 64 4.51 13.38 28.34
CA GLU A 64 4.86 12.96 29.71
C GLU A 64 3.65 12.44 30.49
N ASP A 65 2.49 13.10 30.34
CA ASP A 65 1.23 12.70 30.99
C ASP A 65 0.55 11.51 30.30
N HIS A 66 1.05 11.05 29.16
CA HIS A 66 0.42 9.98 28.40
C HIS A 66 0.74 8.62 29.06
N PRO A 67 -0.25 7.75 29.31
CA PRO A 67 -0.05 6.49 30.06
C PRO A 67 0.99 5.56 29.42
N ALA A 68 1.17 5.66 28.11
CA ALA A 68 2.21 4.93 27.36
C ALA A 68 3.66 5.26 27.78
N PHE A 69 3.89 6.38 28.47
CA PHE A 69 5.21 6.88 28.89
C PHE A 69 5.48 6.68 30.39
N ALA A 70 4.54 6.10 31.15
CA ALA A 70 4.65 5.91 32.59
C ALA A 70 5.94 5.20 33.06
N ASN A 71 6.52 4.33 32.22
CA ASN A 71 7.76 3.59 32.50
C ASN A 71 8.96 4.07 31.65
N MET A 72 8.88 5.27 31.07
CA MET A 72 9.91 5.83 30.19
C MET A 72 10.41 7.15 30.74
N PRO A 73 11.50 7.15 31.53
CA PRO A 73 12.12 8.40 31.97
C PRO A 73 12.77 9.12 30.79
N TYR A 74 12.83 10.45 30.87
CA TYR A 74 13.66 11.24 29.98
C TYR A 74 15.15 10.91 30.21
N GLY A 75 15.87 10.62 29.13
CA GLY A 75 17.30 10.31 29.17
C GLY A 75 17.86 9.94 27.80
N ASP A 76 19.11 9.49 27.77
CA ASP A 76 19.82 9.17 26.52
C ASP A 76 19.14 8.07 25.70
N THR A 77 18.53 7.09 26.38
CA THR A 77 17.75 6.03 25.72
C THR A 77 16.54 6.59 24.98
N PHE A 78 15.82 7.55 25.57
CA PHE A 78 14.69 8.20 24.93
C PHE A 78 15.15 9.03 23.73
N THR A 79 16.20 9.83 23.88
CA THR A 79 16.68 10.70 22.79
C THR A 79 17.22 9.89 21.60
N ARG A 80 17.89 8.75 21.86
CA ARG A 80 18.30 7.80 20.82
C ARG A 80 17.09 7.18 20.11
N ARG A 81 16.15 6.62 20.86
CA ARG A 81 14.92 6.01 20.31
C ARG A 81 14.09 6.98 19.47
N LEU A 82 13.95 8.22 19.92
CA LEU A 82 13.24 9.27 19.19
C LEU A 82 13.94 9.61 17.87
N ARG A 83 15.28 9.71 17.88
CA ARG A 83 16.10 9.94 16.69
C ARG A 83 15.98 8.79 15.69
N ASP A 84 15.99 7.55 16.16
CA ASP A 84 15.87 6.38 15.31
C ASP A 84 14.49 6.29 14.67
N LEU A 85 13.42 6.59 15.42
CA LEU A 85 12.07 6.69 14.87
C LEU A 85 11.97 7.79 13.81
N ARG A 86 12.55 8.96 14.06
CA ARG A 86 12.61 10.05 13.07
C ARG A 86 13.30 9.60 11.78
N LYS A 87 14.46 8.92 11.88
CA LYS A 87 15.16 8.38 10.70
C LYS A 87 14.29 7.36 9.96
N GLN A 88 13.60 6.48 10.68
CA GLN A 88 12.72 5.47 10.08
C GLN A 88 11.53 6.10 9.37
N VAL A 89 10.88 7.10 9.97
CA VAL A 89 9.74 7.80 9.35
C VAL A 89 10.21 8.67 8.18
N GLY A 90 11.25 9.48 8.36
CA GLY A 90 11.84 10.29 7.29
C GLY A 90 12.24 9.45 6.08
N GLY A 91 12.98 8.36 6.29
CA GLY A 91 13.37 7.45 5.22
C GLY A 91 12.19 6.69 4.57
N ARG A 92 11.01 6.62 5.19
CA ARG A 92 9.79 6.12 4.54
C ARG A 92 9.14 7.20 3.67
N VAL A 93 9.10 8.45 4.15
CA VAL A 93 8.57 9.59 3.40
C VAL A 93 9.41 9.83 2.15
N ASP A 94 10.74 9.84 2.28
CA ASP A 94 11.66 10.03 1.15
C ASP A 94 11.48 8.92 0.11
N ARG A 95 11.48 7.65 0.55
CA ARG A 95 11.21 6.51 -0.36
C ARG A 95 9.84 6.57 -1.01
N ALA A 96 8.81 6.97 -0.28
CA ALA A 96 7.47 7.12 -0.86
C ALA A 96 7.44 8.21 -1.94
N ALA A 97 8.18 9.32 -1.73
CA ALA A 97 8.31 10.37 -2.73
C ALA A 97 9.10 9.90 -3.96
N GLU A 98 10.20 9.17 -3.76
CA GLU A 98 10.99 8.56 -4.83
C GLU A 98 10.17 7.53 -5.63
N ASP A 99 9.45 6.64 -4.94
CA ASP A 99 8.58 5.63 -5.55
C ASP A 99 7.47 6.29 -6.37
N GLN A 100 6.86 7.37 -5.85
CA GLN A 100 5.85 8.12 -6.57
C GLN A 100 6.44 8.77 -7.83
N LEU A 101 7.62 9.39 -7.74
CA LEU A 101 8.30 10.00 -8.87
C LEU A 101 8.70 8.95 -9.93
N ALA A 102 9.17 7.77 -9.49
CA ALA A 102 9.50 6.65 -10.37
C ALA A 102 8.25 6.13 -11.08
N PHE A 103 7.12 6.00 -10.36
CA PHE A 103 5.84 5.60 -10.92
C PHE A 103 5.33 6.61 -11.97
N ASP A 104 5.38 7.91 -11.66
CA ASP A 104 4.94 8.96 -12.58
C ASP A 104 5.82 9.03 -13.83
N THR A 105 7.13 8.89 -13.65
CA THR A 105 8.10 8.80 -14.76
C THR A 105 7.81 7.58 -15.64
N PHE A 106 7.55 6.42 -15.03
CA PHE A 106 7.20 5.20 -15.75
C PHE A 106 5.90 5.37 -16.55
N ARG A 107 4.86 5.96 -15.95
CA ARG A 107 3.59 6.23 -16.62
C ARG A 107 3.74 7.19 -17.79
N LYS A 108 4.57 8.22 -17.65
CA LYS A 108 4.88 9.18 -18.72
C LYS A 108 5.62 8.51 -19.87
N ASN A 109 6.58 7.65 -19.58
CA ASN A 109 7.42 6.98 -20.58
C ASN A 109 6.76 5.75 -21.22
N THR A 110 5.74 5.18 -20.58
CA THR A 110 5.06 3.97 -21.04
C THR A 110 3.59 4.26 -21.35
N PRO A 111 3.30 5.06 -22.41
CA PRO A 111 1.93 5.31 -22.81
C PRO A 111 1.25 3.99 -23.20
N LYS A 112 -0.02 3.85 -22.83
CA LYS A 112 -0.82 2.68 -23.20
C LYS A 112 -0.94 2.62 -24.73
N LYS A 113 -0.51 1.50 -25.31
CA LYS A 113 -0.68 1.26 -26.75
C LYS A 113 -2.17 1.09 -27.07
N THR A 114 -2.61 1.74 -28.14
CA THR A 114 -4.00 1.69 -28.64
C THR A 114 -4.38 0.29 -29.13
N HIS A 115 -3.43 -0.45 -29.69
CA HIS A 115 -3.65 -1.80 -30.21
C HIS A 115 -2.78 -2.83 -29.48
N ASN A 116 -3.22 -4.08 -29.49
CA ASN A 116 -2.46 -5.21 -28.98
C ASN A 116 -1.38 -5.67 -29.98
N SER A 117 -0.57 -6.66 -29.62
CA SER A 117 0.48 -7.21 -30.50
C SER A 117 -0.06 -7.88 -31.78
N LYS A 118 -1.37 -8.16 -31.83
CA LYS A 118 -2.06 -8.72 -32.99
C LYS A 118 -2.70 -7.64 -33.88
N GLY A 119 -2.56 -6.36 -33.51
CA GLY A 119 -3.17 -5.24 -34.23
C GLY A 119 -4.66 -5.05 -33.96
N GLU A 120 -5.25 -5.74 -32.97
CA GLU A 120 -6.63 -5.52 -32.56
C GLU A 120 -6.72 -4.34 -31.58
N PRO A 121 -7.81 -3.55 -31.60
CA PRO A 121 -8.03 -2.49 -30.61
C PRO A 121 -7.96 -3.03 -29.19
N ARG A 122 -7.38 -2.25 -28.27
CA ARG A 122 -7.36 -2.60 -26.85
C ARG A 122 -8.75 -2.37 -26.25
N TRP A 123 -9.26 -3.38 -25.55
CA TRP A 123 -10.52 -3.28 -24.81
C TRP A 123 -10.43 -2.34 -23.61
N GLU A 124 -9.34 -2.46 -22.83
CA GLU A 124 -9.10 -1.66 -21.62
C GLU A 124 -9.03 -0.16 -21.92
N GLY A 125 -9.92 0.61 -21.32
CA GLY A 125 -10.04 2.06 -21.49
C GLY A 125 -10.78 2.48 -22.77
N SER A 126 -11.39 1.54 -23.50
CA SER A 126 -12.23 1.84 -24.67
C SER A 126 -13.64 2.26 -24.25
N ASP A 127 -14.34 2.97 -25.13
CA ASP A 127 -15.76 3.30 -24.94
C ASP A 127 -16.62 2.03 -24.85
N ALA A 128 -16.24 0.96 -25.57
CA ALA A 128 -16.91 -0.33 -25.52
C ALA A 128 -16.89 -0.96 -24.12
N GLU A 129 -15.76 -0.85 -23.40
CA GLU A 129 -15.69 -1.33 -22.02
C GLU A 129 -16.63 -0.55 -21.11
N LEU A 130 -16.62 0.78 -21.22
CA LEU A 130 -17.46 1.66 -20.41
C LEU A 130 -18.94 1.36 -20.63
N TRP A 131 -19.36 1.27 -21.89
CA TRP A 131 -20.75 0.95 -22.23
C TRP A 131 -21.14 -0.45 -21.81
N LEU A 132 -20.24 -1.45 -21.96
CA LEU A 132 -20.57 -2.81 -21.57
C LEU A 132 -20.76 -2.92 -20.06
N LYS A 133 -19.92 -2.26 -19.25
CA LYS A 133 -20.09 -2.23 -17.79
C LYS A 133 -21.45 -1.67 -17.40
N GLN A 134 -21.89 -0.62 -18.07
CA GLN A 134 -23.21 -0.01 -17.87
C GLN A 134 -24.34 -0.93 -18.33
N ASP A 135 -24.29 -1.48 -19.55
CA ASP A 135 -25.31 -2.39 -20.09
C ASP A 135 -25.43 -3.67 -19.27
N VAL A 136 -24.32 -4.14 -18.68
CA VAL A 136 -24.35 -5.27 -17.75
C VAL A 136 -24.97 -4.86 -16.41
N ALA A 137 -24.84 -3.58 -16.00
CA ALA A 137 -25.47 -3.01 -14.79
C ALA A 137 -26.98 -2.97 -14.90
N ASP A 138 -27.41 -2.43 -16.03
CA ASP A 138 -28.81 -2.26 -16.37
C ASP A 138 -29.46 -3.59 -16.78
N GLY A 139 -28.67 -4.67 -16.89
CA GLY A 139 -29.16 -6.01 -17.17
C GLY A 139 -29.52 -6.26 -18.64
N LEU A 140 -29.14 -5.37 -19.57
CA LEU A 140 -29.45 -5.49 -21.01
C LEU A 140 -28.85 -6.74 -21.65
N HIS A 141 -27.76 -7.25 -21.10
CA HIS A 141 -27.16 -8.52 -21.52
C HIS A 141 -27.99 -9.77 -21.17
N LYS A 142 -29.00 -9.66 -20.29
CA LYS A 142 -29.83 -10.80 -19.86
C LYS A 142 -30.89 -11.09 -20.91
N GLY A 143 -30.95 -12.33 -21.38
CA GLY A 143 -31.96 -12.78 -22.35
C GLY A 143 -31.74 -12.32 -23.80
N VAL A 144 -30.74 -11.47 -24.05
CA VAL A 144 -30.36 -11.01 -25.39
C VAL A 144 -29.17 -11.82 -25.90
N LYS A 145 -29.13 -12.15 -27.20
CA LYS A 145 -27.96 -12.83 -27.75
C LYS A 145 -26.79 -11.84 -27.79
N PRO A 146 -25.56 -12.27 -27.48
CA PRO A 146 -24.39 -11.40 -27.57
C PRO A 146 -24.19 -10.71 -28.93
N LYS A 147 -24.67 -11.33 -30.01
CA LYS A 147 -24.62 -10.73 -31.36
C LYS A 147 -25.57 -9.53 -31.48
N ASP A 148 -26.76 -9.64 -30.92
CA ASP A 148 -27.76 -8.57 -30.98
C ASP A 148 -27.30 -7.40 -30.11
N LEU A 149 -26.77 -7.70 -28.90
CA LEU A 149 -26.15 -6.70 -28.04
C LEU A 149 -24.93 -6.03 -28.69
N HIS A 150 -24.11 -6.78 -29.41
CA HIS A 150 -22.94 -6.23 -30.13
C HIS A 150 -23.33 -5.21 -31.20
N GLN A 151 -24.51 -5.36 -31.80
CA GLN A 151 -24.99 -4.48 -32.86
C GLN A 151 -25.71 -3.21 -32.35
N THR A 152 -25.94 -3.08 -31.05
CA THR A 152 -26.69 -1.93 -30.49
C THR A 152 -25.88 -0.64 -30.43
N ARG A 153 -24.55 -0.71 -30.37
CA ARG A 153 -23.67 0.45 -30.20
C ARG A 153 -22.50 0.39 -31.17
N GLN A 154 -22.17 1.54 -31.75
CA GLN A 154 -21.03 1.67 -32.67
C GLN A 154 -19.70 1.28 -32.02
N ALA A 155 -19.48 1.64 -30.75
CA ALA A 155 -18.27 1.31 -30.01
C ALA A 155 -18.03 -0.21 -29.90
N TYR A 156 -19.09 -1.02 -29.85
CA TYR A 156 -18.97 -2.48 -29.79
C TYR A 156 -18.46 -3.06 -31.11
N LEU A 157 -18.85 -2.46 -32.23
CA LEU A 157 -18.51 -2.93 -33.58
C LEU A 157 -17.02 -2.83 -33.89
N GLU A 158 -16.27 -1.99 -33.17
CA GLU A 158 -14.80 -1.92 -33.25
C GLU A 158 -14.12 -3.22 -32.84
N PHE A 159 -14.80 -4.02 -32.02
CA PHE A 159 -14.31 -5.30 -31.53
C PHE A 159 -14.98 -6.44 -32.28
N GLY A 160 -14.19 -7.44 -32.67
CA GLY A 160 -14.73 -8.66 -33.27
C GLY A 160 -15.71 -9.36 -32.33
N LEU A 161 -16.81 -9.89 -32.87
CA LEU A 161 -17.88 -10.53 -32.09
C LEU A 161 -17.38 -11.61 -31.11
N LYS A 162 -16.32 -12.34 -31.47
CA LYS A 162 -15.70 -13.34 -30.60
C LYS A 162 -15.08 -12.71 -29.34
N VAL A 163 -14.38 -11.58 -29.50
CA VAL A 163 -13.73 -10.83 -28.41
C VAL A 163 -14.80 -10.22 -27.51
N PHE A 164 -15.80 -9.56 -28.11
CA PHE A 164 -16.91 -8.95 -27.36
C PHE A 164 -17.67 -9.95 -26.49
N ARG A 165 -17.97 -11.16 -27.02
CA ARG A 165 -18.56 -12.27 -26.24
C ARG A 165 -17.71 -12.65 -25.03
N GLY A 166 -16.39 -12.63 -25.19
CA GLY A 166 -15.45 -12.87 -24.09
C GLY A 166 -15.61 -11.85 -22.98
N HIS A 167 -15.69 -10.56 -23.34
CA HIS A 167 -15.84 -9.47 -22.37
C HIS A 167 -17.18 -9.49 -21.65
N ILE A 168 -18.30 -9.83 -22.32
CA ILE A 168 -19.60 -10.03 -21.63
C ILE A 168 -19.45 -11.06 -20.51
N ASN A 169 -18.83 -12.21 -20.82
CA ASN A 169 -18.65 -13.27 -19.82
C ASN A 169 -17.72 -12.85 -18.67
N GLN A 170 -16.67 -12.08 -18.97
CA GLN A 170 -15.76 -11.53 -17.96
C GLN A 170 -16.52 -10.59 -17.01
N GLU A 171 -17.29 -9.63 -17.55
CA GLU A 171 -18.06 -8.67 -16.74
C GLU A 171 -19.12 -9.36 -15.85
N VAL A 172 -19.81 -10.37 -16.40
CA VAL A 172 -20.77 -11.17 -15.60
C VAL A 172 -20.06 -11.93 -14.47
N ARG A 173 -18.89 -12.50 -14.73
CA ARG A 173 -18.10 -13.20 -13.70
C ARG A 173 -17.59 -12.25 -12.62
N LEU A 174 -17.10 -11.07 -13.02
CA LEU A 174 -16.64 -10.04 -12.09
C LEU A 174 -17.77 -9.58 -11.16
N ARG A 175 -18.99 -9.38 -11.68
CA ARG A 175 -20.16 -9.06 -10.84
C ARG A 175 -20.50 -10.15 -9.85
N LYS A 176 -20.47 -11.42 -10.27
CA LYS A 176 -20.69 -12.54 -9.34
C LYS A 176 -19.63 -12.58 -8.25
N LEU A 177 -18.36 -12.31 -8.60
CA LEU A 177 -17.27 -12.24 -7.64
C LEU A 177 -17.46 -11.09 -6.65
N HIS A 178 -17.82 -9.89 -7.11
CA HIS A 178 -18.08 -8.75 -6.24
C HIS A 178 -19.22 -9.05 -5.26
N ASN A 179 -20.34 -9.59 -5.75
CA ASN A 179 -21.45 -9.99 -4.88
C ASN A 179 -21.00 -11.02 -3.82
N TYR A 180 -20.23 -12.04 -4.21
CA TYR A 180 -19.69 -13.03 -3.28
C TYR A 180 -18.78 -12.40 -2.21
N LEU A 181 -17.90 -11.47 -2.60
CA LEU A 181 -17.01 -10.79 -1.67
C LEU A 181 -17.78 -9.90 -0.70
N GLU A 182 -18.83 -9.21 -1.17
CA GLU A 182 -19.72 -8.43 -0.31
C GLU A 182 -20.47 -9.31 0.69
N ASP A 183 -21.02 -10.43 0.24
CA ASP A 183 -21.75 -11.38 1.10
C ASP A 183 -20.81 -12.01 2.13
N LYS A 184 -19.61 -12.41 1.72
CA LYS A 184 -18.58 -12.94 2.63
C LYS A 184 -18.09 -11.88 3.63
N GLY A 185 -17.92 -10.64 3.19
CA GLY A 185 -17.56 -9.53 4.06
C GLY A 185 -18.61 -9.27 5.12
N LYS A 186 -19.90 -9.31 4.75
CA LYS A 186 -21.02 -9.21 5.70
C LYS A 186 -21.05 -10.40 6.67
N ALA A 187 -20.87 -11.63 6.18
CA ALA A 187 -20.83 -12.83 7.01
C ALA A 187 -19.71 -12.75 8.07
N ALA A 188 -18.51 -12.36 7.67
CA ALA A 188 -17.37 -12.19 8.56
C ALA A 188 -17.55 -11.08 9.62
N MET A 189 -18.38 -10.07 9.35
CA MET A 189 -18.76 -9.05 10.35
C MET A 189 -19.89 -9.51 11.28
N SER A 190 -20.72 -10.45 10.85
CA SER A 190 -21.86 -10.95 11.62
C SER A 190 -21.56 -12.13 12.54
N GLU A 191 -20.43 -12.83 12.37
CA GLU A 191 -20.03 -13.90 13.28
C GLU A 191 -19.42 -13.32 14.57
N PRO A 192 -20.04 -13.53 15.75
CA PRO A 192 -19.42 -13.16 17.01
C PRO A 192 -18.19 -14.04 17.24
N ARG A 193 -17.04 -13.42 17.55
CA ARG A 193 -15.87 -14.12 18.08
C ARG A 193 -16.27 -14.83 19.37
N SER A 194 -16.52 -16.13 19.31
CA SER A 194 -16.75 -16.95 20.49
C SER A 194 -15.41 -17.13 21.21
N ASP A 195 -15.12 -16.27 22.16
CA ASP A 195 -14.11 -16.52 23.18
C ASP A 195 -14.67 -17.58 24.14
N ASN A 196 -14.31 -18.84 23.92
CA ASN A 196 -14.35 -19.92 24.92
C ASN A 196 -13.68 -21.16 24.32
N ASP A 197 -12.52 -21.56 24.84
CA ASP A 197 -12.39 -22.82 25.57
C ASP A 197 -10.94 -23.00 26.06
N ALA A 198 -10.69 -22.69 27.32
CA ALA A 198 -9.46 -23.04 28.03
C ALA A 198 -9.82 -23.38 29.47
N SER A 199 -10.60 -24.45 29.63
CA SER A 199 -10.79 -25.11 30.90
C SER A 199 -11.17 -26.56 30.67
N ASP A 200 -10.23 -27.45 30.98
CA ASP A 200 -10.42 -28.68 31.78
C ASP A 200 -9.55 -29.82 31.25
N ASP A 201 -8.46 -30.12 31.97
CA ASP A 201 -7.90 -31.46 31.98
C ASP A 201 -7.37 -31.73 33.39
N SER A 202 -8.32 -31.96 34.29
CA SER A 202 -8.07 -32.60 35.57
C SER A 202 -8.20 -34.11 35.44
N SER A 203 -7.23 -34.79 36.05
CA SER A 203 -7.24 -36.18 36.52
C SER A 203 -7.12 -37.31 35.50
N GLU A 204 -5.94 -37.94 35.47
CA GLU A 204 -5.88 -39.38 35.33
C GLU A 204 -4.94 -39.95 36.40
N SER A 205 -5.57 -40.58 37.40
CA SER A 205 -4.96 -41.45 38.39
C SER A 205 -4.67 -42.79 37.72
N ASN A 206 -3.53 -43.40 37.99
CA ASN A 206 -3.45 -44.85 37.97
C ASN A 206 -2.41 -45.36 38.97
N GLU A 207 -2.85 -46.43 39.64
CA GLU A 207 -2.20 -47.22 40.68
C GLU A 207 -0.88 -47.87 40.25
#